data_AF-A0A9D7NQ58-F1
#
_entry.id   AF-A0A9D7NQ58-F1
#
_cell.length_a   1.000
_cell.length_b   1.000
_cell.length_c   1.000
_cell.angle_alpha   90.00
_cell.angle_beta   90.00
_cell.angle_gamma   90.00
#
_symmetry.space_group_name_H-M   'P 1'
#
loop_
_entity.id
_entity.type
_entity.pdbx_description
1 polymer ?
#
loop_
_entity_poly.entity_id
_entity_poly.type
_entity_poly.pdbx_seq_one_letter_code
_entity_poly.pdbx_strand_id
1 'polypeptide(L)'
;MTQVIPMVAIAYLAIGIFFTMAGPAARLLKREGASLARDKRVPTWKRVAYCSILAIFIVLGWPVLVIAARRDERCGLTSMDSWEPASDEPTAKAAARIAEIEAGPPRCMTLHEFQRIGHDLAWFDAAFIKQAMAKRGYLVAMATTGTGDSLPVKIEVASEIGQPLLLTEVSPNVWRFSTCDDSWMHLAGRAGDACVRDGIVVSVFVTMMS
;
A
#
# COMPACT_ATOMS: atom_id res chain seq x y z
N MET A 1 36.52 -11.74 4.00
CA MET A 1 35.37 -11.09 3.34
C MET A 1 35.21 -11.60 1.89
N THR A 2 35.29 -12.93 1.66
CA THR A 2 35.46 -13.50 0.30
C THR A 2 34.55 -14.71 0.00
N GLN A 3 33.69 -15.14 0.93
CA GLN A 3 32.82 -16.33 0.74
C GLN A 3 31.38 -16.04 0.30
N VAL A 4 30.94 -14.77 0.19
CA VAL A 4 29.53 -14.44 -0.10
C VAL A 4 29.23 -14.45 -1.61
N ILE A 5 30.24 -14.20 -2.45
CA ILE A 5 30.11 -14.09 -3.91
C ILE A 5 29.70 -15.40 -4.60
N PRO A 6 30.27 -16.60 -4.28
CA PRO A 6 29.90 -17.83 -4.99
C PRO A 6 28.44 -18.24 -4.72
N MET A 7 27.89 -17.95 -3.55
CA MET A 7 26.53 -18.34 -3.18
C MET A 7 25.46 -17.57 -3.97
N VAL A 8 25.71 -16.28 -4.23
CA VAL A 8 24.80 -15.43 -5.01
C VAL A 8 24.83 -15.84 -6.49
N ALA A 9 26.01 -16.14 -7.04
CA ALA A 9 26.14 -16.61 -8.42
C ALA A 9 25.41 -17.95 -8.66
N ILE A 10 25.49 -18.89 -7.71
CA ILE A 10 24.77 -20.18 -7.79
C ILE A 10 23.26 -19.97 -7.76
N ALA A 11 22.75 -19.05 -6.93
CA ALA A 11 21.32 -18.75 -6.88
C ALA A 11 20.79 -18.14 -8.19
N TYR A 12 21.51 -17.19 -8.79
CA TYR A 12 21.13 -16.62 -10.09
C TYR A 12 21.20 -17.65 -11.22
N LEU A 13 22.18 -18.56 -11.20
CA LEU A 13 22.29 -19.62 -12.17
C LEU A 13 21.13 -20.63 -12.05
N ALA A 14 20.71 -20.97 -10.83
CA ALA A 14 19.54 -21.80 -10.59
C ALA A 14 18.24 -21.13 -11.06
N ILE A 15 18.07 -19.82 -10.83
CA ILE A 15 16.92 -19.04 -11.32
C ILE A 15 16.93 -18.98 -12.85
N GLY A 16 18.08 -18.75 -13.48
CA GLY A 16 18.21 -18.75 -14.95
C GLY A 16 17.87 -20.10 -15.58
N ILE A 17 18.36 -21.21 -15.00
CA ILE A 17 17.99 -22.57 -15.43
C ILE A 17 16.48 -22.80 -15.26
N PHE A 18 15.89 -22.31 -14.17
CA PHE A 18 14.45 -22.40 -13.95
C PHE A 18 13.65 -21.66 -15.04
N PHE A 19 13.99 -20.41 -15.36
CA PHE A 19 13.27 -19.65 -16.39
C PHE A 19 13.43 -20.22 -17.80
N THR A 20 14.62 -20.75 -18.13
CA THR A 20 14.87 -21.40 -19.42
C THR A 20 14.10 -22.72 -19.58
N MET A 21 13.81 -23.43 -18.48
CA MET A 21 13.03 -24.68 -18.49
C MET A 21 11.51 -24.44 -18.34
N ALA A 22 11.11 -23.38 -17.62
CA ALA A 22 9.71 -23.05 -17.39
C ALA A 22 8.96 -22.67 -18.69
N GLY A 23 9.61 -21.95 -19.60
CA GLY A 23 9.03 -21.57 -20.89
C GLY A 23 8.66 -22.76 -21.80
N PRO A 24 9.59 -23.70 -22.07
CA PRO A 24 9.32 -24.94 -22.78
C PRO A 24 8.30 -25.84 -22.06
N ALA A 25 8.38 -25.96 -20.74
CA ALA A 25 7.44 -26.75 -19.94
C ALA A 25 6.01 -26.19 -19.99
N ALA A 26 5.85 -24.86 -19.94
CA ALA A 26 4.55 -24.20 -20.09
C ALA A 26 3.97 -24.35 -21.52
N ARG A 27 4.82 -24.30 -22.56
CA ARG A 27 4.39 -24.57 -23.94
C ARG A 27 3.99 -26.03 -24.15
N LEU A 28 4.69 -26.98 -23.52
CA LEU A 28 4.32 -28.39 -23.50
C LEU A 28 3.00 -28.61 -22.75
N LEU A 29 2.82 -27.99 -21.58
CA LEU A 29 1.56 -28.03 -20.82
C LEU A 29 0.38 -27.41 -21.58
N LYS A 30 0.59 -26.35 -22.37
CA LYS A 30 -0.46 -25.75 -23.20
C LYS A 30 -0.84 -26.64 -24.38
N ARG A 31 0.14 -27.33 -25.00
CA ARG A 31 -0.11 -28.32 -26.07
C ARG A 31 -0.75 -29.60 -25.54
N GLU A 32 -0.31 -30.10 -24.39
CA GLU A 32 -0.88 -31.27 -23.75
C GLU A 32 -2.23 -30.95 -23.10
N GLY A 33 -2.47 -29.77 -22.55
CA GLY A 33 -3.78 -29.35 -22.02
C GLY A 33 -4.87 -29.34 -23.10
N ALA A 34 -4.51 -28.93 -24.32
CA ALA A 34 -5.41 -28.98 -25.48
C ALA A 34 -5.64 -30.41 -26.01
N SER A 35 -4.72 -31.35 -25.79
CA SER A 35 -4.91 -32.77 -26.14
C SER A 35 -5.56 -33.60 -25.00
N LEU A 36 -5.33 -33.23 -23.74
CA LEU A 36 -5.86 -33.84 -22.52
C LEU A 36 -7.38 -33.66 -22.38
N ALA A 37 -7.93 -32.55 -22.89
CA ALA A 37 -9.38 -32.36 -22.93
C ALA A 37 -10.09 -33.29 -23.93
N ARG A 38 -9.35 -33.93 -24.85
CA ARG A 38 -9.92 -34.77 -25.92
C ARG A 38 -9.66 -36.28 -25.74
N ASP A 39 -8.71 -36.69 -24.89
CA ASP A 39 -8.34 -38.10 -24.78
C ASP A 39 -8.39 -38.63 -23.33
N LYS A 40 -9.30 -39.58 -23.09
CA LYS A 40 -9.67 -40.12 -21.76
C LYS A 40 -8.65 -41.09 -21.16
N ARG A 41 -7.47 -41.29 -21.78
CA ARG A 41 -6.45 -42.23 -21.28
C ARG A 41 -5.09 -41.59 -21.16
N VAL A 42 -4.95 -40.69 -20.19
CA VAL A 42 -3.61 -40.31 -19.69
C VAL A 42 -3.06 -41.49 -18.89
N PRO A 43 -1.92 -42.07 -19.29
CA PRO A 43 -1.36 -43.19 -18.55
C PRO A 43 -0.92 -42.72 -17.16
N THR A 44 -1.30 -43.48 -16.13
CA THR A 44 -1.16 -43.16 -14.70
C THR A 44 0.26 -42.78 -14.30
N TRP A 45 1.28 -43.35 -14.95
CA TRP A 45 2.68 -43.04 -14.67
C TRP A 45 3.05 -41.57 -14.93
N LYS A 46 2.42 -40.89 -15.89
CA LYS A 46 2.69 -39.47 -16.17
C LYS A 46 2.20 -38.55 -15.04
N ARG A 47 1.06 -38.87 -14.42
CA ARG A 47 0.55 -38.13 -13.25
C ARG A 47 1.46 -38.32 -12.03
N VAL A 48 1.91 -39.56 -11.81
CA VAL A 48 2.83 -39.87 -10.71
C VAL A 48 4.15 -39.12 -10.90
N ALA A 49 4.72 -39.13 -12.11
CA ALA A 49 5.95 -38.39 -12.40
C ALA A 49 5.79 -36.87 -12.15
N TYR A 50 4.67 -36.29 -12.57
CA TYR A 50 4.41 -34.85 -12.37
C TYR A 50 4.26 -34.50 -10.88
N CYS A 51 3.49 -35.27 -10.12
CA CYS A 51 3.34 -35.04 -8.67
C CYS A 51 4.67 -35.19 -7.92
N SER A 52 5.50 -36.17 -8.31
CA SER A 52 6.83 -36.34 -7.72
C SER A 52 7.75 -35.15 -8.01
N ILE A 53 7.74 -34.62 -9.24
CA ILE A 53 8.56 -33.44 -9.60
C ILE A 53 8.08 -32.20 -8.83
N LEU A 54 6.76 -31.98 -8.74
CA LEU A 54 6.20 -30.86 -7.97
C LEU A 54 6.56 -30.96 -6.49
N ALA A 55 6.45 -32.15 -5.90
CA ALA A 55 6.79 -32.38 -4.49
C ALA A 55 8.28 -32.11 -4.23
N ILE A 56 9.17 -32.58 -5.11
CA ILE A 56 10.61 -32.29 -5.02
C ILE A 56 10.85 -30.77 -5.11
N PHE A 57 10.14 -30.07 -5.99
CA PHE A 57 10.28 -28.63 -6.15
C PHE A 57 9.82 -27.86 -4.90
N ILE A 58 8.74 -28.28 -4.26
CA ILE A 58 8.27 -27.69 -3.00
C ILE A 58 9.28 -27.97 -1.89
N VAL A 59 9.72 -29.22 -1.73
CA VAL A 59 10.63 -29.61 -0.64
C VAL A 59 12.02 -28.97 -0.79
N LEU A 60 12.55 -28.84 -2.01
CA LEU A 60 13.85 -28.21 -2.25
C LEU A 60 13.77 -26.69 -2.39
N GLY A 61 12.67 -26.17 -2.92
CA GLY A 61 12.44 -24.72 -3.09
C GLY A 61 12.04 -24.03 -1.79
N TRP A 62 11.35 -24.73 -0.88
CA TRP A 62 10.89 -24.17 0.39
C TRP A 62 12.02 -23.66 1.29
N PRO A 63 13.13 -24.39 1.52
CA PRO A 63 14.27 -23.87 2.29
C PRO A 63 14.86 -22.61 1.68
N VAL A 64 14.92 -22.52 0.34
CA VAL A 64 15.42 -21.33 -0.36
C VAL A 64 14.46 -20.16 -0.18
N LEU A 65 13.15 -20.39 -0.27
CA LEU A 65 12.12 -19.38 0.01
C LEU A 65 12.14 -18.89 1.47
N VAL A 66 12.28 -19.80 2.43
CA VAL A 66 12.38 -19.45 3.86
C VAL A 66 13.65 -18.66 4.15
N ILE A 67 14.78 -19.05 3.55
CA ILE A 67 16.04 -18.30 3.70
C ILE A 67 15.95 -16.95 2.98
N ALA A 68 15.33 -16.88 1.79
CA ALA A 68 15.13 -15.64 1.06
C ALA A 68 14.20 -14.68 1.84
N ALA A 69 13.09 -15.16 2.38
CA ALA A 69 12.20 -14.39 3.24
C ALA A 69 12.93 -13.88 4.49
N ARG A 70 13.73 -14.73 5.15
CA ARG A 70 14.57 -14.31 6.29
C ARG A 70 15.73 -13.39 5.91
N ARG A 71 16.15 -13.37 4.63
CA ARG A 71 17.22 -12.48 4.15
C ARG A 71 16.67 -11.14 3.72
N ASP A 72 15.42 -11.10 3.26
CA ASP A 72 14.67 -9.85 3.06
C ASP A 72 14.39 -9.17 4.40
N GLU A 73 14.08 -9.96 5.44
CA GLU A 73 14.10 -9.49 6.82
C GLU A 73 15.49 -8.94 7.17
N ARG A 74 16.60 -9.63 6.91
CA ARG A 74 17.96 -9.12 7.24
C ARG A 74 18.45 -7.92 6.41
N CYS A 75 17.97 -7.72 5.19
CA CYS A 75 18.25 -6.52 4.40
C CYS A 75 17.30 -5.36 4.75
N GLY A 76 16.16 -5.62 5.39
CA GLY A 76 15.32 -4.62 6.06
C GLY A 76 15.67 -4.38 7.54
N LEU A 77 16.44 -5.27 8.17
CA LEU A 77 16.73 -5.25 9.62
C LEU A 77 17.90 -4.36 10.05
N THR A 78 18.49 -3.55 9.18
CA THR A 78 19.28 -2.39 9.64
C THR A 78 18.41 -1.19 10.01
N SER A 79 17.07 -1.29 9.91
CA SER A 79 16.12 -0.26 10.34
C SER A 79 15.05 -0.76 11.34
N MET A 80 15.15 -1.98 11.86
CA MET A 80 14.14 -2.56 12.78
C MET A 80 14.66 -2.86 14.21
N ASP A 81 15.92 -2.56 14.53
CA ASP A 81 16.47 -2.66 15.89
C ASP A 81 16.13 -1.46 16.79
N SER A 82 15.31 -0.52 16.31
CA SER A 82 14.77 0.58 17.10
C SER A 82 13.25 0.51 17.11
N TRP A 83 12.70 -0.57 17.68
CA TRP A 83 11.37 -0.51 18.28
C TRP A 83 11.47 0.27 19.60
N GLU A 84 11.91 1.52 19.52
CA GLU A 84 11.70 2.47 20.60
C GLU A 84 10.19 2.71 20.65
N PRO A 85 9.54 2.55 21.81
CA PRO A 85 8.13 2.91 21.95
C PRO A 85 7.96 4.34 21.47
N ALA A 86 6.87 4.62 20.75
CA ALA A 86 6.55 5.97 20.31
C ALA A 86 6.71 6.92 21.50
N SER A 87 7.71 7.79 21.43
CA SER A 87 7.96 8.79 22.44
C SER A 87 6.69 9.63 22.60
N ASP A 88 6.25 9.82 23.85
CA ASP A 88 5.15 10.73 24.17
C ASP A 88 5.50 12.20 23.84
N GLU A 89 6.78 12.47 23.60
CA GLU A 89 7.30 13.78 23.22
C GLU A 89 7.64 13.86 21.72
N PRO A 90 7.27 14.95 21.03
CA PRO A 90 7.65 15.18 19.64
C PRO A 90 9.16 15.41 19.53
N THR A 91 9.76 14.97 18.43
CA THR A 91 11.18 15.30 18.17
C THR A 91 11.40 16.80 18.09
N ALA A 92 12.64 17.26 18.30
CA ALA A 92 12.99 18.69 18.16
C ALA A 92 12.57 19.28 16.79
N LYS A 93 12.65 18.48 15.71
CA LYS A 93 12.20 18.86 14.37
C LYS A 93 10.67 19.02 14.32
N ALA A 94 9.93 18.08 14.91
CA ALA A 94 8.49 18.15 14.98
C ALA A 94 7.99 19.30 15.87
N ALA A 95 8.62 19.51 17.03
CA ALA A 95 8.33 20.63 17.92
C ALA A 95 8.53 21.99 17.24
N ALA A 96 9.61 22.17 16.48
CA ALA A 96 9.84 23.39 15.70
C ALA A 96 8.74 23.61 14.65
N ARG A 97 8.30 22.53 13.97
CA ARG A 97 7.22 22.60 12.98
C ARG A 97 5.86 22.89 13.61
N ILE A 98 5.57 22.32 14.78
CA ILE A 98 4.36 22.60 15.56
C ILE A 98 4.34 24.08 15.95
N ALA A 99 5.46 24.61 16.46
CA ALA A 99 5.56 26.03 16.81
C ALA A 99 5.32 26.95 15.60
N GLU A 100 5.80 26.57 14.42
CA GLU A 100 5.53 27.30 13.17
C GLU A 100 4.03 27.27 12.79
N ILE A 101 3.39 26.10 12.87
CA ILE A 101 1.95 25.94 12.62
C ILE A 101 1.13 26.76 13.63
N GLU A 102 1.58 26.82 14.88
CA GLU A 102 0.94 27.61 15.92
C GLU A 102 1.20 29.13 15.79
N ALA A 103 2.30 29.54 15.19
CA ALA A 103 2.55 30.96 14.93
C ALA A 103 1.81 31.46 13.67
N GLY A 104 1.55 30.58 12.70
CA GLY A 104 0.95 30.92 11.42
C GLY A 104 -0.58 31.08 11.41
N PRO A 105 -1.15 31.79 10.42
CA PRO A 105 -2.58 31.81 10.19
C PRO A 105 -3.07 30.46 9.61
N PRO A 106 -4.33 30.05 9.88
CA PRO A 106 -4.92 28.89 9.23
C PRO A 106 -4.92 29.05 7.71
N ARG A 107 -4.65 27.96 7.01
CA ARG A 107 -4.69 27.94 5.54
C ARG A 107 -5.28 26.64 5.02
N CYS A 108 -5.86 26.72 3.83
CA CYS A 108 -6.19 25.56 3.02
C CYS A 108 -4.96 25.16 2.20
N MET A 109 -4.56 23.88 2.24
CA MET A 109 -3.42 23.35 1.49
C MET A 109 -3.87 22.25 0.53
N THR A 110 -3.05 21.96 -0.47
CA THR A 110 -3.34 20.85 -1.39
C THR A 110 -3.11 19.48 -0.72
N LEU A 111 -3.75 18.42 -1.22
CA LEU A 111 -3.48 17.05 -0.74
C LEU A 111 -2.00 16.67 -0.85
N HIS A 112 -1.34 17.07 -1.94
CA HIS A 112 0.08 16.80 -2.15
C HIS A 112 0.96 17.50 -1.10
N GLU A 113 0.66 18.75 -0.75
CA GLU A 113 1.39 19.44 0.33
C GLU A 113 1.17 18.76 1.68
N PHE A 114 -0.05 18.33 1.97
CA PHE A 114 -0.39 17.59 3.19
C PHE A 114 0.40 16.26 3.27
N GLN A 115 0.42 15.49 2.19
CA GLN A 115 1.17 14.24 2.09
C GLN A 115 2.68 14.45 2.21
N ARG A 116 3.22 15.49 1.58
CA ARG A 116 4.65 15.85 1.68
C ARG A 116 5.06 16.14 3.12
N ILE A 117 4.23 16.88 3.86
CA ILE A 117 4.50 17.14 5.28
C ILE A 117 4.57 15.83 6.06
N GLY A 118 3.69 14.86 5.78
CA GLY A 118 3.75 13.54 6.40
C GLY A 118 4.99 12.73 6.04
N HIS A 119 5.47 12.82 4.79
CA HIS A 119 6.63 12.06 4.31
C HIS A 119 7.96 12.57 4.89
N ASP A 120 8.08 13.87 5.17
CA ASP A 120 9.32 14.48 5.69
C ASP A 120 9.54 14.27 7.21
N LEU A 121 8.60 13.57 7.86
CA LEU A 121 8.55 13.36 9.30
C LEU A 121 8.72 11.89 9.65
N ALA A 122 9.23 11.62 10.86
CA ALA A 122 9.14 10.30 11.44
C ALA A 122 7.66 9.93 11.62
N TRP A 123 7.32 8.65 11.44
CA TRP A 123 5.93 8.18 11.46
C TRP A 123 5.20 8.52 12.77
N PHE A 124 5.91 8.58 13.91
CA PHE A 124 5.37 8.94 15.21
C PHE A 124 5.14 10.46 15.38
N ASP A 125 5.96 11.31 14.75
CA ASP A 125 5.80 12.78 14.79
C ASP A 125 4.60 13.28 13.99
N ALA A 126 4.17 12.51 12.99
CA ALA A 126 3.07 12.89 12.12
C ALA A 126 1.75 13.10 12.88
N ALA A 127 1.52 12.36 13.97
CA ALA A 127 0.31 12.51 14.80
C ALA A 127 0.24 13.88 15.48
N PHE A 128 1.34 14.31 16.12
CA PHE A 128 1.41 15.61 16.81
C PHE A 128 1.21 16.78 15.84
N ILE A 129 1.81 16.70 14.65
CA ILE A 129 1.70 17.75 13.63
C ILE A 129 0.27 17.82 13.07
N LYS A 130 -0.36 16.67 12.80
CA LYS A 130 -1.77 16.63 12.37
C LYS A 130 -2.70 17.24 13.43
N GLN A 131 -2.47 16.95 14.71
CA GLN A 131 -3.23 17.53 15.81
C GLN A 131 -3.07 19.05 15.91
N ALA A 132 -1.84 19.56 15.76
CA ALA A 132 -1.58 21.00 15.74
C ALA A 132 -2.30 21.70 14.58
N MET A 133 -2.26 21.11 13.38
CA MET A 133 -2.98 21.61 12.19
C MET A 133 -4.50 21.62 12.41
N ALA A 134 -5.05 20.54 12.94
CA ALA A 134 -6.47 20.42 13.27
C ALA A 134 -6.91 21.50 14.27
N LYS A 135 -6.17 21.66 15.38
CA LYS A 135 -6.44 22.68 16.41
C LYS A 135 -6.43 24.09 15.84
N ARG A 136 -5.58 24.35 14.85
CA ARG A 136 -5.47 25.64 14.18
C ARG A 136 -6.50 25.86 13.08
N GLY A 137 -7.26 24.84 12.68
CA GLY A 137 -8.27 24.96 11.62
C GLY A 137 -7.69 24.93 10.21
N TYR A 138 -6.57 24.23 10.01
CA TYR A 138 -6.07 23.96 8.66
C TYR A 138 -7.06 23.06 7.92
N LEU A 139 -7.09 23.22 6.60
CA LEU A 139 -7.96 22.46 5.70
C LEU A 139 -7.14 21.90 4.54
N VAL A 140 -7.66 20.86 3.90
CA VAL A 140 -7.06 20.20 2.74
C VAL A 140 -8.00 20.26 1.56
N ALA A 141 -7.57 20.88 0.46
CA ALA A 141 -8.26 20.86 -0.82
C ALA A 141 -8.06 19.49 -1.48
N MET A 142 -9.02 18.59 -1.24
CA MET A 142 -8.99 17.22 -1.75
C MET A 142 -10.36 16.67 -2.16
N ALA A 143 -11.43 17.43 -1.98
CA ALA A 143 -12.75 17.02 -2.46
C ALA A 143 -13.15 17.84 -3.68
N THR A 144 -13.79 17.17 -4.63
CA THR A 144 -14.31 17.76 -5.86
C THR A 144 -15.77 17.32 -6.04
N THR A 145 -16.64 18.25 -6.42
CA THR A 145 -18.05 17.97 -6.69
C THR A 145 -18.24 17.43 -8.11
N GLY A 146 -19.40 16.85 -8.41
CA GLY A 146 -19.76 16.46 -9.78
C GLY A 146 -19.76 17.62 -10.79
N THR A 147 -19.84 18.86 -10.34
CA THR A 147 -19.74 20.09 -11.16
C THR A 147 -18.30 20.56 -11.37
N GLY A 148 -17.32 19.96 -10.68
CA GLY A 148 -15.91 20.32 -10.74
C GLY A 148 -15.47 21.33 -9.68
N ASP A 149 -16.37 21.77 -8.79
CA ASP A 149 -16.02 22.68 -7.70
C ASP A 149 -15.20 21.95 -6.64
N SER A 150 -14.18 22.61 -6.08
CA SER A 150 -13.38 22.03 -5.01
C SER A 150 -13.92 22.43 -3.64
N LEU A 151 -14.11 21.45 -2.76
CA LEU A 151 -14.50 21.65 -1.38
C LEU A 151 -13.31 21.33 -0.45
N PRO A 152 -13.00 22.21 0.52
CA PRO A 152 -12.01 21.92 1.54
C PRO A 152 -12.49 20.83 2.50
N VAL A 153 -11.53 20.05 2.99
CA VAL A 153 -11.73 18.92 3.88
C VAL A 153 -10.95 19.13 5.17
N LYS A 154 -11.55 18.80 6.31
CA LYS A 154 -10.85 18.83 7.60
C LYS A 154 -9.63 17.89 7.63
N ILE A 155 -8.60 18.27 8.40
CA ILE A 155 -7.35 17.50 8.51
C ILE A 155 -7.58 16.08 9.01
N GLU A 156 -8.54 15.89 9.92
CA GLU A 156 -8.92 14.59 10.46
C GLU A 156 -9.45 13.67 9.35
N VAL A 157 -10.38 14.17 8.55
CA VAL A 157 -10.95 13.44 7.40
C VAL A 157 -9.88 13.18 6.34
N ALA A 158 -9.04 14.18 6.05
CA ALA A 158 -7.94 14.05 5.10
C ALA A 158 -6.93 12.97 5.52
N SER A 159 -6.65 12.87 6.82
CA SER A 159 -5.76 11.87 7.40
C SER A 159 -6.33 10.46 7.32
N GLU A 160 -7.64 10.32 7.48
CA GLU A 160 -8.34 9.03 7.47
C GLU A 160 -8.49 8.46 6.05
N ILE A 161 -8.83 9.32 5.09
CA ILE A 161 -9.05 8.90 3.70
C ILE A 161 -7.74 8.89 2.90
N GLY A 162 -6.92 9.93 3.01
CA GLY A 162 -5.63 10.02 2.31
C GLY A 162 -5.70 10.19 0.79
N GLN A 163 -6.90 10.26 0.20
CA GLN A 163 -7.14 10.25 -1.25
C GLN A 163 -8.14 11.31 -1.70
N PRO A 164 -8.09 11.77 -2.96
CA PRO A 164 -9.11 12.67 -3.49
C PRO A 164 -10.52 12.08 -3.38
N LEU A 165 -11.48 12.93 -3.00
CA LEU A 165 -12.89 12.60 -2.85
C LEU A 165 -13.69 13.15 -4.04
N LEU A 166 -14.54 12.34 -4.64
CA LEU A 166 -15.61 12.79 -5.52
C LEU A 166 -16.91 12.87 -4.71
N LEU A 167 -17.53 14.04 -4.68
CA LEU A 167 -18.73 14.31 -3.89
C LEU A 167 -19.97 14.48 -4.77
N THR A 168 -21.05 13.83 -4.37
CA THR A 168 -22.39 13.96 -4.98
C THR A 168 -23.39 14.35 -3.89
N GLU A 169 -24.05 15.49 -4.03
CA GLU A 169 -25.07 15.92 -3.06
C GLU A 169 -26.26 14.95 -3.08
N VAL A 170 -26.63 14.44 -1.90
CA VAL A 170 -27.81 13.57 -1.72
C VAL A 170 -28.90 14.31 -0.95
N SER A 171 -28.52 15.09 0.05
CA SER A 171 -29.42 15.94 0.83
C SER A 171 -28.66 17.12 1.43
N PRO A 172 -29.35 18.14 1.97
CA PRO A 172 -28.69 19.27 2.61
C PRO A 172 -27.73 18.78 3.70
N ASN A 173 -26.45 19.16 3.57
CA ASN A 173 -25.34 18.78 4.45
C ASN A 173 -24.91 17.30 4.45
N VAL A 174 -25.53 16.42 3.65
CA VAL A 174 -25.10 15.01 3.50
C VAL A 174 -24.88 14.67 2.03
N TRP A 175 -23.63 14.37 1.72
CA TRP A 175 -23.14 14.17 0.37
C TRP A 175 -22.55 12.76 0.29
N ARG A 176 -22.81 12.02 -0.78
CA ARG A 176 -22.13 10.75 -1.01
C ARG A 176 -20.73 11.03 -1.51
N PHE A 177 -19.74 10.34 -0.96
CA PHE A 177 -18.37 10.39 -1.46
C PHE A 177 -17.94 9.05 -2.07
N SER A 178 -17.04 9.13 -3.04
CA SER A 178 -16.26 8.00 -3.52
C SER A 178 -14.80 8.41 -3.75
N THR A 179 -13.87 7.48 -3.58
CA THR A 179 -12.47 7.62 -4.01
C THR A 179 -12.23 6.78 -5.26
N CYS A 180 -11.09 6.98 -5.93
CA CYS A 180 -10.75 6.19 -7.11
C CYS A 180 -10.26 4.79 -6.73
N ASP A 181 -10.74 3.77 -7.45
CA ASP A 181 -10.32 2.37 -7.29
C ASP A 181 -8.87 2.13 -7.73
N ASP A 182 -8.31 3.03 -8.55
CA ASP A 182 -6.99 2.87 -9.21
C ASP A 182 -5.78 3.17 -8.31
N SER A 183 -5.99 3.47 -7.02
CA SER A 183 -4.90 3.85 -6.14
C SER A 183 -4.19 2.64 -5.53
N TRP A 184 -3.10 2.24 -6.18
CA TRP A 184 -2.17 1.22 -5.69
C TRP A 184 -1.64 1.47 -4.26
N MET A 185 -1.59 2.74 -3.81
CA MET A 185 -1.11 3.10 -2.46
C MET A 185 -2.12 2.88 -1.34
N HIS A 186 -3.42 2.84 -1.64
CA HIS A 186 -4.47 2.70 -0.62
C HIS A 186 -5.33 1.44 -0.78
N LEU A 187 -4.99 0.58 -1.76
CA LEU A 187 -5.38 -0.82 -1.95
C LEU A 187 -6.89 -1.15 -2.01
N ALA A 188 -7.77 -0.17 -1.82
CA ALA A 188 -9.21 -0.29 -2.02
C ALA A 188 -9.81 1.09 -2.24
N GLY A 189 -10.71 1.21 -3.21
CA GLY A 189 -11.56 2.40 -3.28
C GLY A 189 -12.49 2.45 -2.06
N ARG A 190 -12.91 3.63 -1.67
CA ARG A 190 -13.80 3.84 -0.52
C ARG A 190 -15.00 4.64 -0.97
N ALA A 191 -16.18 4.25 -0.51
CA ALA A 191 -17.39 5.02 -0.71
C ALA A 191 -18.21 5.09 0.57
N GLY A 192 -19.00 6.15 0.70
CA GLY A 192 -19.78 6.40 1.90
C GLY A 192 -20.48 7.74 1.88
N ASP A 193 -20.84 8.21 3.07
CA ASP A 193 -21.52 9.49 3.25
C ASP A 193 -20.57 10.49 3.93
N ALA A 194 -20.57 11.72 3.46
CA ALA A 194 -19.79 12.84 3.93
C ALA A 194 -20.73 13.91 4.48
N CYS A 195 -20.44 14.42 5.67
CA CYS A 195 -21.13 15.58 6.21
C CYS A 195 -20.42 16.85 5.74
N VAL A 196 -21.15 17.71 5.04
CA VAL A 196 -20.67 19.01 4.58
C VAL A 196 -21.37 20.09 5.39
N ARG A 197 -20.60 21.01 5.99
CA ARG A 197 -21.13 22.16 6.73
C ARG A 197 -20.37 23.40 6.31
N ASP A 198 -21.10 24.48 6.02
CA ASP A 198 -20.51 25.76 5.60
C ASP A 198 -19.51 25.63 4.43
N GLY A 199 -19.79 24.70 3.50
CA GLY A 199 -18.90 24.41 2.36
C GLY A 199 -17.62 23.64 2.72
N ILE A 200 -17.56 22.99 3.88
CA ILE A 200 -16.40 22.22 4.34
C ILE A 200 -16.84 20.78 4.64
N VAL A 201 -16.07 19.78 4.20
CA VAL A 201 -16.26 18.39 4.60
C VAL A 201 -15.75 18.20 6.02
N VAL A 202 -16.66 17.98 6.97
CA VAL A 202 -16.34 17.93 8.41
C VAL A 202 -16.18 16.51 8.95
N SER A 203 -16.83 15.52 8.35
CA SER A 203 -16.74 14.12 8.72
C SER A 203 -17.13 13.23 7.55
N VAL A 204 -16.64 12.00 7.55
CA VAL A 204 -16.99 10.96 6.58
C VAL A 204 -17.36 9.68 7.30
N PHE A 205 -18.24 8.88 6.69
CA PHE A 205 -18.63 7.57 7.16
C PHE A 205 -18.51 6.59 5.99
N VAL A 206 -17.50 5.73 6.04
CA VAL A 206 -17.25 4.72 5.00
C VAL A 206 -18.29 3.61 5.12
N THR A 207 -19.03 3.35 4.04
CA THR A 207 -20.04 2.27 3.98
C THR A 207 -19.61 1.12 3.08
N MET A 208 -18.68 1.36 2.14
CA MET A 208 -18.16 0.36 1.21
C MET A 208 -16.65 0.50 1.03
N MET A 209 -15.98 -0.64 0.90
CA MET A 209 -14.62 -0.79 0.40
C MET A 209 -14.68 -1.58 -0.91
N SER A 210 -14.09 -1.05 -1.98
CA SER A 210 -14.01 -1.68 -3.32
C SER A 210 -12.66 -2.32 -3.58
#